data_AF-A0A921CNZ9-F1
#
_entry.id   AF-A0A921CNZ9-F1
#
_cell.length_a   1.000
_cell.length_b   1.000
_cell.length_c   1.000
_cell.angle_alpha   90.00
_cell.angle_beta   90.00
_cell.angle_gamma   90.00
#
_symmetry.space_group_name_H-M   'P 1'
#
loop_
_entity.id
_entity.type
_entity.pdbx_description
1 polymer ?
#
loop_
_entity_poly.entity_id
_entity_poly.type
_entity_poly.pdbx_seq_one_letter_code
_entity_poly.pdbx_strand_id
1 'polypeptide(L)'
;MKRMKKNTVCFIVAFCLLFIPTVTYAGYGDSGYESGVSSGTVPGKDTFEYQEVCFISGEPIVFKGTVKIKKSMRRDEIITTYTYNLKNVDRSATLTRSLSFTTEISEGENGQAAEKTVLSKQPTETIKIDNTTYRLTNYDFTSSRIVVPRPAVEYYAGNLWWKKTYQIGTSSNGGTVTVEATGEIYGYNQYWGNTEATILNCIIQSEEMKNGKLDKWGGTAKISRSATISQQFKYYENIPDQIGFSGGYEQTQYNNNILEYSCTMPEFDSKGVSTDIMKTVSGSMKLESSPDKVRLPVADLRHLRGHWAENDIKLLYGLGIFSGDGSDFNPQQYMTRADFVSAIVKAAREVPEDPNLVKRTTSGTVRKKGSEEQVTSPFTDVSTKSLYFEDINNAFKRGLINGEGGKFRPNDSISVAEAITIFIRTVGLENLYPGPGAVTTFRDNDDIPGYAREAVYIAQKIGLIQGDERGYLKPNEKITKGRAAALISRFITYMGEGIKKDYREGILNY
;
A
#
# COMPACT_ATOMS: atom_id res chain seq x y z
N MET A 1 73.70 6.10 -3.15
CA MET A 1 72.68 5.70 -4.17
C MET A 1 71.31 5.63 -3.52
N LYS A 2 70.42 6.57 -3.85
CA LYS A 2 68.99 6.57 -3.47
C LYS A 2 68.29 5.34 -4.07
N ARG A 3 67.47 4.63 -3.30
CA ARG A 3 66.42 3.76 -3.83
C ARG A 3 65.12 3.91 -3.04
N MET A 4 64.05 3.93 -3.80
CA MET A 4 62.76 4.59 -3.56
C MET A 4 61.82 3.86 -2.59
N LYS A 5 60.93 4.67 -2.02
CA LYS A 5 59.69 4.34 -1.30
C LYS A 5 58.84 3.31 -2.07
N LYS A 6 58.29 2.32 -1.37
CA LYS A 6 57.03 1.65 -1.73
C LYS A 6 55.96 2.14 -0.75
N ASN A 7 55.12 3.04 -1.21
CA ASN A 7 53.87 3.37 -0.53
C ASN A 7 52.88 2.23 -0.76
N THR A 8 52.41 1.63 0.32
CA THR A 8 51.25 0.75 0.33
C THR A 8 50.01 1.60 0.06
N VAL A 9 49.49 1.58 -1.15
CA VAL A 9 48.19 2.18 -1.48
C VAL A 9 47.13 1.18 -1.05
N CYS A 10 46.44 1.49 0.05
CA CYS A 10 45.26 0.79 0.50
C CYS A 10 44.09 1.18 -0.41
N PHE A 11 43.68 0.30 -1.32
CA PHE A 11 42.45 0.48 -2.09
C PHE A 11 41.26 0.22 -1.15
N ILE A 12 40.76 1.28 -0.52
CA ILE A 12 39.40 1.27 0.04
C ILE A 12 38.49 1.47 -1.17
N VAL A 13 37.97 0.36 -1.72
CA VAL A 13 36.83 0.41 -2.64
C VAL A 13 35.63 0.85 -1.79
N ALA A 14 35.37 2.15 -1.80
CA ALA A 14 34.15 2.72 -1.23
C ALA A 14 32.98 2.19 -2.08
N PHE A 15 32.32 1.16 -1.57
CA PHE A 15 31.03 0.69 -2.07
C PHE A 15 30.01 1.78 -1.74
N CYS A 16 29.92 2.81 -2.59
CA CYS A 16 28.85 3.79 -2.54
C CYS A 16 27.53 3.10 -2.88
N LEU A 17 26.90 2.50 -1.86
CA LEU A 17 25.47 2.24 -1.86
C LEU A 17 24.79 3.61 -2.00
N LEU A 18 24.48 4.00 -3.23
CA LEU A 18 23.50 5.03 -3.53
C LEU A 18 22.13 4.50 -3.12
N PHE A 19 21.89 4.46 -1.80
CA PHE A 19 20.55 4.34 -1.25
C PHE A 19 19.83 5.66 -1.50
N ILE A 20 19.01 5.70 -2.55
CA ILE A 20 17.88 6.60 -2.57
C ILE A 20 16.63 5.72 -2.58
N PRO A 21 16.15 5.23 -1.42
CA PRO A 21 14.84 4.65 -1.39
C PRO A 21 13.81 5.79 -1.39
N THR A 22 13.17 6.03 -2.53
CA THR A 22 11.79 6.53 -2.52
C THR A 22 10.93 5.42 -1.95
N VAL A 23 10.83 5.43 -0.63
CA VAL A 23 9.96 4.54 0.13
C VAL A 23 8.52 4.98 -0.18
N THR A 24 7.67 4.10 -0.71
CA THR A 24 6.23 4.34 -0.58
C THR A 24 5.92 4.29 0.90
N TYR A 25 5.02 5.11 1.40
CA TYR A 25 4.67 5.04 2.81
C TYR A 25 3.27 4.48 2.92
N ALA A 26 3.17 3.38 3.66
CA ALA A 26 1.92 2.79 4.05
C ALA A 26 1.41 3.52 5.29
N GLY A 27 0.33 4.28 5.14
CA GLY A 27 -0.36 4.91 6.24
C GLY A 27 -1.82 4.47 6.26
N TYR A 28 -2.12 3.38 6.97
CA TYR A 28 -3.50 3.09 7.32
C TYR A 28 -4.09 4.28 8.08
N GLY A 29 -5.32 4.66 7.72
CA GLY A 29 -5.99 5.81 8.33
C GLY A 29 -5.49 7.17 7.85
N ASP A 30 -4.79 7.26 6.72
CA ASP A 30 -4.36 8.56 6.17
C ASP A 30 -5.54 9.48 5.82
N SER A 31 -6.71 8.91 5.57
CA SER A 31 -7.97 9.66 5.41
C SER A 31 -8.84 9.68 6.68
N GLY A 32 -8.38 9.06 7.76
CA GLY A 32 -9.15 8.81 8.97
C GLY A 32 -10.36 7.89 8.76
N TYR A 33 -11.13 7.67 9.82
CA TYR A 33 -12.35 6.82 9.81
C TYR A 33 -13.64 7.56 9.41
N GLU A 34 -13.48 8.83 9.04
CA GLU A 34 -14.56 9.76 8.75
C GLU A 34 -14.94 9.74 7.26
N SER A 35 -15.91 10.55 6.86
CA SER A 35 -16.53 10.53 5.52
C SER A 35 -15.73 11.26 4.43
N GLY A 36 -14.41 11.38 4.58
CA GLY A 36 -13.57 12.21 3.69
C GLY A 36 -12.31 11.53 3.20
N VAL A 37 -11.59 12.21 2.32
CA VAL A 37 -10.30 11.80 1.75
C VAL A 37 -9.23 12.86 2.03
N SER A 38 -8.00 12.42 2.26
CA SER A 38 -6.84 13.31 2.38
C SER A 38 -5.95 13.23 1.13
N SER A 39 -5.00 14.16 1.00
CA SER A 39 -3.92 14.06 0.00
C SER A 39 -2.86 13.00 0.34
N GLY A 40 -3.07 12.21 1.41
CA GLY A 40 -2.20 11.15 1.93
C GLY A 40 -0.88 11.61 2.56
N THR A 41 -0.15 10.65 3.13
CA THR A 41 1.09 10.92 3.87
C THR A 41 2.27 11.28 2.97
N VAL A 42 2.98 12.34 3.36
CA VAL A 42 4.25 12.77 2.78
C VAL A 42 5.31 12.83 3.90
N PRO A 43 6.51 12.27 3.71
CA PRO A 43 7.56 12.27 4.73
C PRO A 43 7.85 13.68 5.28
N GLY A 44 7.96 13.78 6.60
CA GLY A 44 8.26 15.03 7.29
C GLY A 44 7.11 16.04 7.31
N LYS A 45 5.92 15.69 6.80
CA LYS A 45 4.70 16.50 6.91
C LYS A 45 3.68 15.79 7.78
N ASP A 46 3.03 16.55 8.66
CA ASP A 46 1.96 16.07 9.53
C ASP A 46 0.59 16.67 9.18
N THR A 47 0.51 17.54 8.18
CA THR A 47 -0.69 18.27 7.78
C THR A 47 -0.90 18.11 6.27
N PHE A 48 -2.12 17.73 5.89
CA PHE A 48 -2.49 17.30 4.54
C PHE A 48 -3.75 18.02 4.08
N GLU A 49 -3.94 18.14 2.77
CA GLU A 49 -5.22 18.60 2.22
C GLU A 49 -6.30 17.56 2.51
N TYR A 50 -7.52 18.02 2.75
CA TYR A 50 -8.64 17.16 3.10
C TYR A 50 -9.94 17.67 2.51
N GLN A 51 -10.77 16.74 2.04
CA GLN A 51 -12.13 17.02 1.60
C GLN A 51 -13.08 15.96 2.17
N GLU A 52 -14.23 16.38 2.70
CA GLU A 52 -15.28 15.47 3.14
C GLU A 52 -16.67 15.97 2.74
N VAL A 53 -17.58 15.02 2.57
CA VAL A 53 -19.00 15.31 2.39
C VAL A 53 -19.71 15.17 3.73
N CYS A 54 -20.53 16.16 4.07
CA CYS A 54 -21.32 16.21 5.28
C CYS A 54 -22.82 16.23 4.93
N PHE A 55 -23.62 15.42 5.62
CA PHE A 55 -25.04 15.24 5.31
C PHE A 55 -25.99 15.78 6.38
N ILE A 56 -25.46 16.37 7.46
CA ILE A 56 -26.27 16.73 8.64
C ILE A 56 -27.31 17.83 8.40
N SER A 57 -27.17 18.57 7.29
CA SER A 57 -28.11 19.62 6.90
C SER A 57 -29.33 19.11 6.12
N GLY A 58 -29.35 17.83 5.76
CA GLY A 58 -30.31 17.27 4.81
C GLY A 58 -29.90 17.43 3.34
N GLU A 59 -28.86 18.21 3.07
CA GLU A 59 -28.20 18.32 1.76
C GLU A 59 -26.72 17.93 1.88
N PRO A 60 -26.11 17.33 0.84
CA PRO A 60 -24.69 17.03 0.84
C PRO A 60 -23.87 18.32 0.70
N ILE A 61 -23.07 18.63 1.72
CA ILE A 61 -22.16 19.79 1.72
C ILE A 61 -20.73 19.30 1.71
N VAL A 62 -19.97 19.68 0.68
CA VAL A 62 -18.56 19.34 0.55
C VAL A 62 -17.71 20.38 1.31
N PHE A 63 -17.01 19.94 2.33
CA PHE A 63 -16.03 20.74 3.07
C PHE A 63 -14.63 20.49 2.51
N LYS A 64 -13.81 21.55 2.44
CA LYS A 64 -12.41 21.50 2.02
C LYS A 64 -11.52 22.21 3.03
N GLY A 65 -10.32 21.70 3.26
CA GLY A 65 -9.35 22.32 4.14
C GLY A 65 -8.19 21.39 4.44
N THR A 66 -7.83 21.28 5.71
CA THR A 66 -6.67 20.49 6.14
C THR A 66 -7.03 19.50 7.25
N VAL A 67 -6.37 18.34 7.21
CA VAL A 67 -6.27 17.42 8.34
C VAL A 67 -4.82 17.36 8.83
N LYS A 68 -4.64 17.47 10.14
CA LYS A 68 -3.36 17.23 10.81
C LYS A 68 -3.40 15.87 11.51
N ILE A 69 -2.41 15.02 11.25
CA ILE A 69 -2.33 13.64 11.74
C ILE A 69 -1.08 13.49 12.60
N LYS A 70 -1.26 13.04 13.85
CA LYS A 70 -0.15 12.67 14.73
C LYS A 70 -0.29 11.23 15.16
N LYS A 71 0.73 10.42 14.91
CA LYS A 71 0.78 9.00 15.29
C LYS A 71 1.91 8.78 16.30
N SER A 72 1.65 8.00 17.33
CA SER A 72 2.68 7.57 18.28
C SER A 72 2.42 6.15 18.75
N MET A 73 3.47 5.37 18.89
CA MET A 73 3.40 4.00 19.39
C MET A 73 4.00 3.89 20.77
N ARG A 74 3.34 3.16 21.66
CA ARG A 74 3.86 2.77 22.98
C ARG A 74 3.51 1.31 23.22
N ARG A 75 4.52 0.44 23.28
CA ARG A 75 4.31 -1.03 23.29
C ARG A 75 3.46 -1.40 22.07
N ASP A 76 2.38 -2.15 22.27
CA ASP A 76 1.51 -2.68 21.21
C ASP A 76 0.25 -1.81 20.99
N GLU A 77 0.31 -0.55 21.42
CA GLU A 77 -0.74 0.45 21.24
C GLU A 77 -0.26 1.60 20.34
N ILE A 78 -1.04 1.88 19.29
CA ILE A 78 -0.87 3.05 18.43
C ILE A 78 -1.93 4.09 18.81
N ILE A 79 -1.49 5.29 19.16
CA ILE A 79 -2.37 6.44 19.39
C ILE A 79 -2.30 7.34 18.17
N THR A 80 -3.47 7.60 17.56
CA THR A 80 -3.59 8.50 16.41
C THR A 80 -4.54 9.65 16.72
N THR A 81 -4.06 10.88 16.55
CA THR A 81 -4.87 12.09 16.68
C THR A 81 -5.05 12.77 15.33
N TYR A 82 -6.30 13.06 14.98
CA TYR A 82 -6.70 13.80 13.79
C TYR A 82 -7.27 15.15 14.20
N THR A 83 -6.79 16.23 13.57
CA THR A 83 -7.33 17.59 13.76
C THR A 83 -7.72 18.19 12.42
N TYR A 84 -9.00 18.51 12.25
CA TYR A 84 -9.57 18.99 10.99
C TYR A 84 -9.95 20.46 11.11
N ASN A 85 -9.65 21.22 10.07
CA ASN A 85 -10.06 22.60 9.89
C ASN A 85 -10.54 22.78 8.45
N LEU A 86 -11.85 22.74 8.25
CA LEU A 86 -12.47 22.72 6.93
C LEU A 86 -13.50 23.84 6.77
N LYS A 87 -13.76 24.20 5.51
CA LYS A 87 -14.73 25.21 5.12
C LYS A 87 -15.45 24.84 3.83
N ASN A 88 -16.65 25.37 3.65
CA ASN A 88 -17.31 25.49 2.35
C ASN A 88 -17.65 26.97 2.16
N VAL A 89 -17.08 27.59 1.12
CA VAL A 89 -17.24 29.04 0.89
C VAL A 89 -18.66 29.36 0.42
N ASP A 90 -19.25 28.50 -0.40
CA ASP A 90 -20.56 28.73 -1.03
C ASP A 90 -21.70 28.72 0.00
N ARG A 91 -21.58 27.94 1.07
CA ARG A 91 -22.56 27.81 2.18
C ARG A 91 -22.12 28.51 3.46
N SER A 92 -21.11 29.40 3.38
CA SER A 92 -20.51 30.06 4.55
C SER A 92 -20.24 29.09 5.72
N ALA A 93 -19.86 27.86 5.41
CA ALA A 93 -19.85 26.76 6.36
C ALA A 93 -18.43 26.47 6.86
N THR A 94 -18.31 26.06 8.13
CA THR A 94 -17.05 25.67 8.76
C THR A 94 -17.20 24.37 9.55
N LEU A 95 -16.17 23.53 9.52
CA LEU A 95 -16.07 22.33 10.34
C LEU A 95 -14.72 22.31 11.06
N THR A 96 -14.77 22.25 12.38
CA THR A 96 -13.59 22.06 13.23
C THR A 96 -13.78 20.79 14.04
N ARG A 97 -12.81 19.88 14.00
CA ARG A 97 -12.92 18.55 14.62
C ARG A 97 -11.58 18.10 15.19
N SER A 98 -11.59 17.48 16.36
CA SER A 98 -10.42 16.82 16.95
C SER A 98 -10.81 15.45 17.49
N LEU A 99 -10.22 14.40 16.92
CA LEU A 99 -10.48 13.00 17.24
C LEU A 99 -9.19 12.34 17.70
N SER A 100 -9.25 11.47 18.70
CA SER A 100 -8.12 10.64 19.10
C SER A 100 -8.57 9.21 19.25
N PHE A 101 -7.80 8.31 18.65
CA PHE A 101 -8.06 6.88 18.65
C PHE A 101 -6.87 6.14 19.26
N THR A 102 -7.16 5.02 19.90
CA THR A 102 -6.17 4.01 20.29
C THR A 102 -6.45 2.76 19.48
N THR A 103 -5.42 2.25 18.81
CA THR A 103 -5.40 0.96 18.13
C THR A 103 -4.58 0.00 18.96
N GLU A 104 -5.22 -1.02 19.50
CA GLU A 104 -4.61 -2.15 20.20
C GLU A 104 -4.29 -3.24 19.18
N ILE A 105 -3.06 -3.73 19.19
CA ILE A 105 -2.60 -4.81 18.31
C ILE A 105 -2.50 -6.10 19.12
N SER A 106 -3.12 -7.17 18.64
CA SER A 106 -2.96 -8.52 19.18
C SER A 106 -2.49 -9.48 18.10
N GLU A 107 -1.34 -10.10 18.33
CA GLU A 107 -0.77 -11.10 17.41
C GLU A 107 -1.40 -12.48 17.65
N GLY A 108 -1.85 -13.12 16.58
CA GLY A 108 -2.31 -14.50 16.56
C GLY A 108 -1.16 -15.48 16.31
N GLU A 109 -1.37 -16.75 16.67
CA GLU A 109 -0.36 -17.82 16.57
C GLU A 109 0.14 -18.08 15.13
N ASN A 110 -0.63 -17.67 14.12
CA ASN A 110 -0.31 -17.81 12.70
C ASN A 110 0.40 -16.58 12.10
N GLY A 111 0.84 -15.63 12.94
CA GLY A 111 1.51 -14.40 12.52
C GLY A 111 0.56 -13.31 11.97
N GLN A 112 -0.76 -13.53 12.00
CA GLN A 112 -1.74 -12.49 11.72
C GLN A 112 -1.88 -11.56 12.93
N ALA A 113 -2.18 -10.29 12.70
CA ALA A 113 -2.51 -9.37 13.78
C ALA A 113 -3.99 -8.99 13.69
N ALA A 114 -4.69 -9.03 14.82
CA ALA A 114 -5.98 -8.38 14.97
C ALA A 114 -5.75 -6.98 15.56
N GLU A 115 -6.36 -5.98 14.94
CA GLU A 115 -6.29 -4.62 15.42
C GLU A 115 -7.66 -4.12 15.79
N LYS A 116 -7.79 -3.62 17.01
CA LYS A 116 -9.02 -3.00 17.52
C LYS A 116 -8.78 -1.53 17.75
N THR A 117 -9.59 -0.69 17.12
CA THR A 117 -9.51 0.77 17.26
C THR A 117 -10.74 1.32 17.97
N VAL A 118 -10.51 2.14 19.00
CA VAL A 118 -11.54 2.81 19.79
C VAL A 118 -11.19 4.28 20.01
N LEU A 119 -12.18 5.11 20.39
CA LEU A 119 -11.91 6.48 20.82
C LEU A 119 -11.11 6.48 22.13
N SER A 120 -10.02 7.26 22.16
CA SER A 120 -9.12 7.34 23.33
C SER A 120 -9.32 8.60 24.15
N LYS A 121 -10.01 9.60 23.61
CA LYS A 121 -10.37 10.84 24.29
C LYS A 121 -11.75 11.29 23.85
N GLN A 122 -12.38 12.13 24.66
CA GLN A 122 -13.63 12.79 24.30
C GLN A 122 -13.43 13.60 23.00
N PRO A 123 -14.16 13.27 21.92
CA PRO A 123 -14.02 13.96 20.65
C PRO A 123 -14.67 15.33 20.71
N THR A 124 -14.14 16.27 19.93
CA THR A 124 -14.76 17.58 19.74
C THR A 124 -15.05 17.79 18.27
N GLU A 125 -16.25 18.26 17.98
CA GLU A 125 -16.65 18.63 16.63
C GLU A 125 -17.70 19.73 16.67
N THR A 126 -17.50 20.75 15.85
CA THR A 126 -18.44 21.85 15.67
C THR A 126 -18.54 22.14 14.18
N ILE A 127 -19.77 22.08 13.68
CA ILE A 127 -20.10 22.37 12.30
C ILE A 127 -21.01 23.59 12.31
N LYS A 128 -20.71 24.57 11.46
CA LYS A 128 -21.58 25.71 11.20
C LYS A 128 -21.91 25.68 9.72
N ILE A 129 -23.18 25.75 9.39
CA ILE A 129 -23.69 25.79 8.01
C ILE A 129 -24.68 26.94 7.98
N ASP A 130 -24.44 27.93 7.12
CA ASP A 130 -25.20 29.17 7.10
C ASP A 130 -25.29 29.78 8.52
N ASN A 131 -26.49 29.90 9.10
CA ASN A 131 -26.70 30.43 10.46
C ASN A 131 -26.88 29.35 11.53
N THR A 132 -26.81 28.07 11.17
CA THR A 132 -27.07 26.95 12.08
C THR A 132 -25.76 26.36 12.59
N THR A 133 -25.69 26.15 13.91
CA THR A 133 -24.55 25.47 14.55
C THR A 133 -24.97 24.07 14.96
N TYR A 134 -24.15 23.07 14.62
CA TYR A 134 -24.27 21.68 15.04
C TYR A 134 -23.08 21.35 15.94
N ARG A 135 -23.35 20.96 17.18
CA ARG A 135 -22.33 20.59 18.16
C ARG A 135 -22.42 19.11 18.46
N LEU A 136 -21.32 18.39 18.29
CA LEU A 136 -21.26 16.98 18.66
C LEU A 136 -21.48 16.82 20.17
N THR A 137 -22.47 16.03 20.55
CA THR A 137 -22.79 15.71 21.94
C THR A 137 -22.41 14.29 22.30
N ASN A 138 -22.48 13.37 21.34
CA ASN A 138 -22.06 11.98 21.51
C ASN A 138 -21.38 11.45 20.26
N TYR A 139 -20.36 10.61 20.46
CA TYR A 139 -19.70 9.87 19.40
C TYR A 139 -19.29 8.50 19.92
N ASP A 140 -20.00 7.48 19.46
CA ASP A 140 -19.62 6.08 19.63
C ASP A 140 -18.86 5.60 18.40
N PHE A 141 -17.76 4.88 18.62
CA PHE A 141 -16.90 4.39 17.55
C PHE A 141 -16.30 3.04 17.93
N THR A 142 -16.29 2.12 16.96
CA THR A 142 -15.47 0.92 17.03
C THR A 142 -15.03 0.53 15.62
N SER A 143 -13.79 0.07 15.50
CA SER A 143 -13.32 -0.58 14.29
C SER A 143 -12.46 -1.78 14.65
N SER A 144 -12.54 -2.82 13.83
CA SER A 144 -11.74 -4.02 13.95
C SER A 144 -11.22 -4.40 12.58
N ARG A 145 -9.96 -4.83 12.51
CA ARG A 145 -9.39 -5.39 11.29
C ARG A 145 -8.46 -6.56 11.58
N ILE A 146 -8.28 -7.40 10.56
CA ILE A 146 -7.26 -8.43 10.52
C ILE A 146 -6.20 -7.96 9.54
N VAL A 147 -4.95 -8.04 9.95
CA VAL A 147 -3.76 -7.78 9.17
C VAL A 147 -3.04 -9.12 8.95
N VAL A 148 -2.84 -9.47 7.69
CA VAL A 148 -2.17 -10.70 7.27
C VAL A 148 -0.87 -10.32 6.59
N PRO A 149 0.26 -10.34 7.32
CA PRO A 149 1.55 -10.11 6.72
C PRO A 149 1.89 -11.27 5.79
N ARG A 150 2.22 -10.94 4.54
CA ARG A 150 2.83 -11.83 3.55
C ARG A 150 4.24 -11.33 3.26
N PRO A 151 5.07 -12.13 2.59
CA PRO A 151 6.50 -11.84 2.57
C PRO A 151 6.85 -10.46 2.00
N ALA A 152 6.14 -10.00 0.96
CA ALA A 152 6.34 -8.67 0.35
C ALA A 152 5.13 -7.73 0.45
N VAL A 153 3.99 -8.23 0.93
CA VAL A 153 2.71 -7.52 0.91
C VAL A 153 2.04 -7.71 2.26
N GLU A 154 1.44 -6.67 2.80
CA GLU A 154 0.55 -6.79 3.95
C GLU A 154 -0.88 -6.59 3.47
N TYR A 155 -1.73 -7.60 3.63
CA TYR A 155 -3.15 -7.48 3.32
C TYR A 155 -3.93 -7.19 4.59
N TYR A 156 -4.98 -6.39 4.49
CA TYR A 156 -5.88 -6.18 5.61
C TYR A 156 -7.32 -6.05 5.15
N ALA A 157 -8.21 -6.48 6.03
CA ALA A 157 -9.65 -6.34 5.88
C ALA A 157 -10.29 -6.15 7.26
N GLY A 158 -11.35 -5.37 7.31
CA GLY A 158 -12.00 -5.04 8.56
C GLY A 158 -13.31 -4.32 8.36
N ASN A 159 -13.92 -4.00 9.48
CA ASN A 159 -15.17 -3.29 9.55
C ASN A 159 -15.08 -2.17 10.58
N LEU A 160 -15.99 -1.21 10.43
CA LEU A 160 -16.15 -0.13 11.36
C LEU A 160 -17.62 0.18 11.55
N TRP A 161 -17.92 0.70 12.73
CA TRP A 161 -19.21 1.30 13.01
C TRP A 161 -18.98 2.57 13.81
N TRP A 162 -19.76 3.59 13.50
CA TRP A 162 -19.83 4.78 14.31
C TRP A 162 -21.20 5.40 14.33
N LYS A 163 -21.46 6.14 15.41
CA LYS A 163 -22.66 6.93 15.59
C LYS A 163 -22.32 8.28 16.19
N LYS A 164 -22.70 9.34 15.50
CA LYS A 164 -22.55 10.72 15.97
C LYS A 164 -23.91 11.34 16.19
N THR A 165 -24.08 11.98 17.34
CA THR A 165 -25.27 12.77 17.65
C THR A 165 -24.86 14.22 17.84
N TYR A 166 -25.56 15.11 17.17
CA TYR A 166 -25.34 16.55 17.20
C TYR A 166 -26.56 17.25 17.76
N GLN A 167 -26.29 18.23 18.62
CA GLN A 167 -27.26 19.24 19.02
C GLN A 167 -27.33 20.33 17.96
N ILE A 168 -28.54 20.65 17.51
CA ILE A 168 -28.82 21.75 16.58
C ILE A 168 -29.06 23.03 17.40
N GLY A 169 -28.35 24.10 17.05
CA GLY A 169 -28.43 25.40 17.71
C GLY A 169 -27.63 25.51 19.01
N THR A 170 -27.87 26.58 19.77
CA THR A 170 -27.19 26.89 21.04
C THR A 170 -28.06 26.63 22.28
N SER A 171 -29.33 26.26 22.08
CA SER A 171 -30.28 25.97 23.16
C SER A 171 -30.25 24.48 23.51
N SER A 172 -30.34 24.16 24.80
CA SER A 172 -30.50 22.77 25.29
C SER A 172 -31.82 22.12 24.88
N ASN A 173 -32.79 22.90 24.37
CA ASN A 173 -34.05 22.43 23.82
C ASN A 173 -34.06 22.44 22.27
N GLY A 174 -32.90 22.58 21.63
CA GLY A 174 -32.79 22.55 20.17
C GLY A 174 -33.02 21.15 19.60
N GLY A 175 -33.18 21.06 18.28
CA GLY A 175 -33.28 19.78 17.59
C GLY A 175 -32.02 18.92 17.70
N THR A 176 -32.11 17.68 17.26
CA THR A 176 -30.98 16.75 17.16
C THR A 176 -30.84 16.25 15.73
N VAL A 177 -29.61 15.92 15.35
CA VAL A 177 -29.33 15.13 14.14
C VAL A 177 -28.34 14.04 14.50
N THR A 178 -28.64 12.82 14.09
CA THR A 178 -27.83 11.63 14.32
C THR A 178 -27.41 11.07 12.98
N VAL A 179 -26.13 10.76 12.85
CA VAL A 179 -25.55 10.06 11.71
C VAL A 179 -24.93 8.78 12.23
N GLU A 180 -25.44 7.65 11.77
CA GLU A 180 -24.91 6.33 12.07
C GLU A 180 -24.34 5.73 10.79
N ALA A 181 -23.15 5.16 10.85
CA ALA A 181 -22.51 4.52 9.71
C ALA A 181 -21.97 3.15 10.05
N THR A 182 -22.19 2.22 9.13
CA THR A 182 -21.49 0.94 9.06
C THR A 182 -20.56 0.96 7.86
N GLY A 183 -19.39 0.35 7.99
CA GLY A 183 -18.44 0.32 6.89
C GLY A 183 -17.53 -0.87 6.87
N GLU A 184 -16.96 -1.08 5.69
CA GLU A 184 -15.97 -2.11 5.39
C GLU A 184 -14.70 -1.42 4.92
N ILE A 185 -13.56 -1.84 5.45
CA ILE A 185 -12.23 -1.37 5.05
C ILE A 185 -11.44 -2.56 4.54
N TYR A 186 -10.77 -2.39 3.43
CA TYR A 186 -9.86 -3.40 2.90
C TYR A 186 -8.79 -2.74 2.07
N GLY A 187 -7.65 -3.42 2.01
CA GLY A 187 -6.51 -2.86 1.34
C GLY A 187 -5.29 -3.73 1.44
N TYR A 188 -4.22 -3.18 0.91
CA TYR A 188 -2.90 -3.77 1.00
C TYR A 188 -1.83 -2.69 1.09
N ASN A 189 -0.73 -3.04 1.73
CA ASN A 189 0.47 -2.23 1.83
C ASN A 189 1.64 -2.98 1.18
N GLN A 190 2.34 -2.29 0.28
CA GLN A 190 3.47 -2.81 -0.48
C GLN A 190 4.47 -1.67 -0.76
N TYR A 191 5.75 -2.01 -0.94
CA TYR A 191 6.80 -1.04 -1.25
C TYR A 191 6.61 -0.28 -2.59
N TRP A 192 5.99 -0.89 -3.59
CA TRP A 192 5.75 -0.33 -4.92
C TRP A 192 4.38 0.34 -5.04
N GLY A 193 3.49 0.10 -4.08
CA GLY A 193 2.17 0.69 -4.06
C GLY A 193 1.31 0.24 -2.87
N ASN A 194 0.25 0.97 -2.60
CA ASN A 194 -0.75 0.59 -1.61
C ASN A 194 -2.13 0.99 -2.09
N THR A 195 -3.15 0.41 -1.46
CA THR A 195 -4.53 0.85 -1.65
C THR A 195 -5.26 0.62 -0.35
N GLU A 196 -5.92 1.66 0.15
CA GLU A 196 -6.95 1.55 1.19
C GLU A 196 -8.28 1.91 0.53
N ALA A 197 -9.26 1.06 0.69
CA ALA A 197 -10.59 1.34 0.23
C ALA A 197 -11.61 1.18 1.35
N THR A 198 -12.63 2.02 1.31
CA THR A 198 -13.68 2.02 2.32
C THR A 198 -15.03 2.27 1.70
N ILE A 199 -16.00 1.46 2.06
CA ILE A 199 -17.42 1.72 1.79
C ILE A 199 -18.08 2.05 3.13
N LEU A 200 -18.76 3.18 3.21
CA LEU A 200 -19.59 3.59 4.35
C LEU A 200 -21.05 3.68 3.92
N ASN A 201 -21.94 3.04 4.67
CA ASN A 201 -23.38 3.19 4.54
C ASN A 201 -23.88 3.97 5.76
N CYS A 202 -24.42 5.16 5.52
CA CYS A 202 -24.88 6.06 6.55
C CYS A 202 -26.41 6.09 6.59
N ILE A 203 -26.95 6.12 7.80
CA ILE A 203 -28.34 6.46 8.12
C ILE A 203 -28.32 7.78 8.86
N ILE A 204 -29.09 8.74 8.36
CA ILE A 204 -29.23 10.08 8.93
C ILE A 204 -30.64 10.21 9.46
N GLN A 205 -30.77 10.73 10.68
CA GLN A 205 -32.05 11.00 11.32
C GLN A 205 -31.98 12.35 12.03
N SER A 206 -32.98 13.19 11.86
CA SER A 206 -33.08 14.47 12.54
C SER A 206 -34.47 14.68 13.11
N GLU A 207 -34.51 15.31 14.28
CA GLU A 207 -35.73 15.74 14.94
C GLU A 207 -35.55 17.18 15.43
N GLU A 208 -36.35 18.11 14.92
CA GLU A 208 -36.27 19.52 15.29
C GLU A 208 -37.66 20.15 15.42
N MET A 209 -37.84 21.02 16.41
CA MET A 209 -39.06 21.83 16.50
C MET A 209 -38.95 23.05 15.58
N LYS A 210 -39.72 23.08 14.49
CA LYS A 210 -39.83 24.23 13.57
C LYS A 210 -41.25 24.79 13.59
N ASN A 211 -41.38 26.09 13.85
CA ASN A 211 -42.67 26.80 13.86
C ASN A 211 -43.74 26.14 14.76
N GLY A 212 -43.34 25.59 15.91
CA GLY A 212 -44.23 24.90 16.85
C GLY A 212 -44.67 23.49 16.42
N LYS A 213 -44.15 22.97 15.30
CA LYS A 213 -44.35 21.58 14.85
C LYS A 213 -43.04 20.80 14.94
N LEU A 214 -43.16 19.52 15.24
CA LEU A 214 -42.03 18.60 15.23
C LEU A 214 -41.76 18.18 13.78
N ASP A 215 -40.63 18.61 13.24
CA ASP A 215 -40.08 18.20 11.95
C ASP A 215 -39.17 16.98 12.20
N LYS A 216 -39.53 15.83 11.62
CA LYS A 216 -38.72 14.61 11.67
C LYS A 216 -38.40 14.16 10.26
N TRP A 217 -37.12 14.03 9.98
CA TRP A 217 -36.68 13.56 8.68
C TRP A 217 -35.55 12.56 8.80
N GLY A 218 -35.42 11.71 7.78
CA GLY A 218 -34.34 10.75 7.70
C GLY A 218 -33.89 10.58 6.26
N GLY A 219 -32.68 10.07 6.09
CA GLY A 219 -32.10 9.80 4.79
C GLY A 219 -30.97 8.81 4.88
N THR A 220 -30.44 8.43 3.72
CA THR A 220 -29.34 7.48 3.62
C THR A 220 -28.22 8.07 2.76
N ALA A 221 -27.00 7.62 3.00
CA ALA A 221 -25.88 7.93 2.11
C ALA A 221 -24.95 6.72 1.97
N LYS A 222 -24.45 6.47 0.76
CA LYS A 222 -23.33 5.57 0.49
C LYS A 222 -22.12 6.41 0.13
N ILE A 223 -20.99 6.17 0.78
CA ILE A 223 -19.70 6.79 0.47
C ILE A 223 -18.71 5.68 0.12
N SER A 224 -18.14 5.75 -1.07
CA SER A 224 -17.06 4.87 -1.53
C SER A 224 -15.78 5.68 -1.64
N ARG A 225 -14.72 5.25 -0.95
CA ARG A 225 -13.40 5.91 -0.96
C ARG A 225 -12.33 4.94 -1.40
N SER A 226 -11.36 5.46 -2.16
CA SER A 226 -10.14 4.73 -2.53
C SER A 226 -8.96 5.69 -2.43
N ALA A 227 -8.06 5.40 -1.49
CA ALA A 227 -6.78 6.06 -1.32
C ALA A 227 -5.68 5.16 -1.88
N THR A 228 -4.90 5.64 -2.84
CA THR A 228 -3.94 4.81 -3.57
C THR A 228 -2.62 5.54 -3.76
N ILE A 229 -1.52 4.89 -3.39
CA ILE A 229 -0.17 5.28 -3.79
C ILE A 229 0.33 4.27 -4.81
N SER A 230 0.86 4.73 -5.94
CA SER A 230 1.43 3.85 -6.97
C SER A 230 2.75 4.38 -7.50
N GLN A 231 3.68 3.48 -7.78
CA GLN A 231 4.96 3.80 -8.41
C GLN A 231 4.95 3.41 -9.89
N GLN A 232 5.40 4.33 -10.74
CA GLN A 232 5.51 4.14 -12.17
C GLN A 232 6.94 4.37 -12.64
N PHE A 233 7.38 3.57 -13.62
CA PHE A 233 8.70 3.66 -14.21
C PHE A 233 8.58 4.05 -15.68
N LYS A 234 9.27 5.12 -16.07
CA LYS A 234 9.32 5.55 -17.46
C LYS A 234 10.75 5.77 -17.89
N TYR A 235 11.14 5.15 -19.00
CA TYR A 235 12.43 5.41 -19.62
C TYR A 235 12.34 6.73 -20.41
N TYR A 236 13.33 7.59 -20.23
CA TYR A 236 13.51 8.76 -21.07
C TYR A 236 14.89 8.70 -21.69
N GLU A 237 14.91 8.78 -23.01
CA GLU A 237 16.12 9.00 -23.79
C GLU A 237 16.65 10.41 -23.54
N ASN A 238 17.97 10.55 -23.62
CA ASN A 238 18.60 11.86 -23.57
C ASN A 238 18.43 12.58 -24.91
N ILE A 239 18.16 13.88 -24.86
CA ILE A 239 18.09 14.71 -26.08
C ILE A 239 19.48 14.93 -26.68
N PRO A 240 20.54 15.23 -25.90
CA PRO A 240 21.88 15.38 -26.47
C PRO A 240 22.51 14.02 -26.78
N ASP A 241 22.97 13.82 -28.01
CA ASP A 241 23.68 12.59 -28.41
C ASP A 241 25.13 12.53 -27.89
N GLN A 242 25.69 13.65 -27.43
CA GLN A 242 27.06 13.77 -26.89
C GLN A 242 27.09 13.63 -25.35
N ILE A 243 26.35 12.66 -24.81
CA ILE A 243 26.32 12.35 -23.38
C ILE A 243 26.67 10.88 -23.17
N GLY A 244 27.38 10.56 -22.08
CA GLY A 244 27.96 9.24 -21.82
C GLY A 244 26.97 8.10 -21.52
N PHE A 245 25.67 8.33 -21.67
CA PHE A 245 24.60 7.34 -21.44
C PHE A 245 23.38 7.64 -22.31
N SER A 246 22.63 6.64 -22.76
CA SER A 246 21.53 6.83 -23.73
C SER A 246 20.26 7.47 -23.14
N GLY A 247 20.14 7.46 -21.81
CA GLY A 247 18.92 7.83 -21.11
C GLY A 247 18.84 7.10 -19.78
N GLY A 248 17.75 7.30 -19.06
CA GLY A 248 17.55 6.66 -17.76
C GLY A 248 16.09 6.53 -17.39
N TYR A 249 15.82 5.60 -16.48
CA TYR A 249 14.49 5.48 -15.89
C TYR A 249 14.24 6.61 -14.90
N GLU A 250 13.03 7.14 -14.94
CA GLU A 250 12.43 7.97 -13.90
C GLU A 250 11.43 7.12 -13.14
N GLN A 251 11.57 7.09 -11.83
CA GLN A 251 10.55 6.58 -10.92
C GLN A 251 9.66 7.74 -10.50
N THR A 252 8.35 7.60 -10.69
CA THR A 252 7.34 8.59 -10.27
C THR A 252 6.38 7.95 -9.29
N GLN A 253 6.19 8.58 -8.12
CA GLN A 253 5.17 8.21 -7.16
C GLN A 253 3.94 9.10 -7.34
N TYR A 254 2.78 8.48 -7.52
CA TYR A 254 1.48 9.15 -7.57
C TYR A 254 0.70 8.84 -6.30
N ASN A 255 0.00 9.84 -5.78
CA ASN A 255 -0.97 9.68 -4.70
C ASN A 255 -2.33 10.15 -5.20
N ASN A 256 -3.25 9.21 -5.34
CA ASN A 256 -4.57 9.43 -5.92
C ASN A 256 -5.64 9.00 -4.90
N ASN A 257 -6.46 9.94 -4.48
CA ASN A 257 -7.53 9.72 -3.52
C ASN A 257 -8.85 10.13 -4.16
N ILE A 258 -9.77 9.17 -4.26
CA ILE A 258 -11.08 9.36 -4.88
C ILE A 258 -12.14 9.06 -3.83
N LEU A 259 -13.17 9.90 -3.79
CA LEU A 259 -14.38 9.69 -3.01
C LEU A 259 -15.58 9.87 -3.92
N GLU A 260 -16.47 8.89 -3.93
CA GLU A 260 -17.77 8.96 -4.57
C GLU A 260 -18.85 8.84 -3.49
N TYR A 261 -19.90 9.63 -3.61
CA TYR A 261 -21.04 9.54 -2.70
C TYR A 261 -22.35 9.58 -3.45
N SER A 262 -23.34 8.92 -2.90
CA SER A 262 -24.74 9.06 -3.27
C SER A 262 -25.57 9.16 -2.00
N CYS A 263 -26.45 10.13 -1.90
CA CYS A 263 -27.33 10.31 -0.76
C CYS A 263 -28.77 10.48 -1.20
N THR A 264 -29.69 9.89 -0.46
CA THR A 264 -31.13 10.03 -0.63
C THR A 264 -31.70 10.72 0.61
N MET A 265 -32.17 11.94 0.43
CA MET A 265 -32.64 12.83 1.49
C MET A 265 -34.01 13.41 1.13
N PRO A 266 -34.82 13.86 2.09
CA PRO A 266 -36.07 14.52 1.76
C PRO A 266 -35.81 15.88 1.13
N GLU A 267 -36.70 16.32 0.26
CA GLU A 267 -36.78 17.69 -0.18
C GLU A 267 -37.25 18.59 0.96
N PHE A 268 -36.66 19.79 1.06
CA PHE A 268 -37.06 20.81 2.02
C PHE A 268 -37.82 21.93 1.30
N ASP A 269 -38.89 22.41 1.93
CA ASP A 269 -39.65 23.55 1.43
C ASP A 269 -38.90 24.88 1.62
N SER A 270 -39.48 25.98 1.11
CA SER A 270 -38.92 27.33 1.26
C SER A 270 -38.72 27.81 2.71
N LYS A 271 -39.30 27.10 3.70
CA LYS A 271 -39.17 27.38 5.14
C LYS A 271 -38.20 26.40 5.81
N GLY A 272 -37.56 25.51 5.06
CA GLY A 272 -36.63 24.51 5.56
C GLY A 272 -37.30 23.35 6.28
N VAL A 273 -38.59 23.10 6.09
CA VAL A 273 -39.31 21.94 6.65
C VAL A 273 -39.24 20.78 5.66
N SER A 274 -39.03 19.56 6.17
CA SER A 274 -38.95 18.37 5.30
C SER A 274 -40.29 18.02 4.65
N THR A 275 -40.23 17.42 3.46
CA THR A 275 -41.38 16.94 2.70
C THR A 275 -41.30 15.42 2.51
N ASP A 276 -42.39 14.81 2.02
CA ASP A 276 -42.44 13.37 1.72
C ASP A 276 -41.68 12.97 0.44
N ILE A 277 -41.15 13.94 -0.30
CA ILE A 277 -40.44 13.70 -1.56
C ILE A 277 -38.97 13.42 -1.26
N MET A 278 -38.50 12.22 -1.58
CA MET A 278 -37.08 11.87 -1.47
C MET A 278 -36.32 12.22 -2.75
N LYS A 279 -35.16 12.85 -2.61
CA LYS A 279 -34.25 13.22 -3.69
C LYS A 279 -32.92 12.50 -3.53
N THR A 280 -32.46 11.89 -4.62
CA THR A 280 -31.12 11.29 -4.69
C THR A 280 -30.16 12.27 -5.36
N VAL A 281 -29.03 12.55 -4.71
CA VAL A 281 -27.94 13.37 -5.21
C VAL A 281 -26.67 12.54 -5.14
N SER A 282 -25.85 12.62 -6.18
CA SER A 282 -24.54 11.95 -6.22
C SER A 282 -23.45 12.94 -6.58
N GLY A 283 -22.23 12.66 -6.13
CA GLY A 283 -21.07 13.47 -6.44
C GLY A 283 -19.78 12.71 -6.25
N SER A 284 -18.69 13.30 -6.74
CA SER A 284 -17.35 12.76 -6.62
C SER A 284 -16.35 13.84 -6.24
N MET A 285 -15.33 13.46 -5.48
CA MET A 285 -14.20 14.30 -5.12
C MET A 285 -12.91 13.56 -5.43
N LYS A 286 -11.89 14.32 -5.82
CA LYS A 286 -10.56 13.80 -6.10
C LYS A 286 -9.51 14.69 -5.46
N LEU A 287 -8.57 14.08 -4.75
CA LEU A 287 -7.38 14.71 -4.22
C LEU A 287 -6.15 13.98 -4.77
N GLU A 288 -5.26 14.73 -5.38
CA GLU A 288 -3.98 14.22 -5.87
C GLU A 288 -2.86 15.08 -5.27
N SER A 289 -1.81 14.43 -4.75
CA SER A 289 -0.60 15.17 -4.41
C SER A 289 0.21 15.43 -5.66
N SER A 290 1.09 16.44 -5.63
CA SER A 290 2.11 16.57 -6.67
C SER A 290 2.94 15.28 -6.72
N PRO A 291 3.22 14.74 -7.92
CA PRO A 291 3.98 13.51 -8.05
C PRO A 291 5.43 13.72 -7.61
N ASP A 292 5.96 12.79 -6.84
CA ASP A 292 7.39 12.78 -6.48
C ASP A 292 8.19 12.00 -7.53
N LYS A 293 9.30 12.56 -7.98
CA LYS A 293 10.07 12.07 -9.14
C LYS A 293 11.54 11.93 -8.82
N VAL A 294 12.08 10.75 -9.09
CA VAL A 294 13.50 10.47 -8.93
C VAL A 294 14.06 9.80 -10.19
N ARG A 295 15.21 10.30 -10.66
CA ARG A 295 15.98 9.64 -11.73
C ARG A 295 16.79 8.50 -11.15
N LEU A 296 16.65 7.33 -11.74
CA LEU A 296 17.39 6.14 -11.34
C LEU A 296 18.81 6.16 -11.91
N PRO A 297 19.80 5.60 -11.17
CA PRO A 297 21.14 5.35 -11.69
C PRO A 297 21.12 4.56 -13.01
N VAL A 298 22.13 4.81 -13.85
CA VAL A 298 22.28 4.14 -15.15
C VAL A 298 23.50 3.22 -15.13
N ALA A 299 23.29 1.95 -15.46
CA ALA A 299 24.36 0.95 -15.59
C ALA A 299 25.01 0.97 -16.99
N ASP A 300 26.23 0.44 -17.10
CA ASP A 300 26.95 0.27 -18.35
C ASP A 300 26.46 -0.98 -19.09
N LEU A 301 25.41 -0.81 -19.90
CA LEU A 301 24.74 -1.89 -20.64
C LEU A 301 24.80 -1.68 -22.17
N ARG A 302 25.83 -0.97 -22.66
CA ARG A 302 25.95 -0.58 -24.07
C ARG A 302 25.97 -1.78 -25.03
N HIS A 303 26.54 -2.90 -24.61
CA HIS A 303 26.59 -4.15 -25.38
C HIS A 303 25.23 -4.84 -25.53
N LEU A 304 24.23 -4.41 -24.76
CA LEU A 304 22.87 -4.97 -24.80
C LEU A 304 21.94 -4.17 -25.73
N ARG A 305 22.44 -3.15 -26.42
CA ARG A 305 21.62 -2.29 -27.29
C ARG A 305 20.88 -3.12 -28.35
N GLY A 306 19.56 -2.99 -28.38
CA GLY A 306 18.68 -3.72 -29.30
C GLY A 306 18.28 -5.13 -28.83
N HIS A 307 18.78 -5.58 -27.67
CA HIS A 307 18.32 -6.82 -27.06
C HIS A 307 16.90 -6.62 -26.53
N TRP A 308 16.01 -7.60 -26.74
CA TRP A 308 14.59 -7.47 -26.38
C TRP A 308 14.35 -7.20 -24.87
N ALA A 309 15.24 -7.71 -24.00
CA ALA A 309 15.18 -7.51 -22.54
C ALA A 309 15.98 -6.28 -22.06
N GLU A 310 16.56 -5.47 -22.95
CA GLU A 310 17.44 -4.35 -22.60
C GLU A 310 16.80 -3.41 -21.58
N ASN A 311 15.53 -3.05 -21.79
CA ASN A 311 14.80 -2.13 -20.94
C ASN A 311 14.51 -2.71 -19.56
N ASP A 312 14.11 -3.98 -19.48
CA ASP A 312 13.92 -4.69 -18.20
C ASP A 312 15.23 -4.75 -17.41
N ILE A 313 16.34 -5.06 -18.08
CA ILE A 313 17.67 -5.13 -17.45
C ILE A 313 18.09 -3.74 -16.93
N LYS A 314 17.92 -2.68 -17.75
CA LYS A 314 18.19 -1.29 -17.35
C LYS A 314 17.37 -0.89 -16.11
N LEU A 315 16.10 -1.27 -16.06
CA LEU A 315 15.23 -0.98 -14.92
C LEU A 315 15.75 -1.67 -13.65
N LEU A 316 16.06 -2.98 -13.71
CA LEU A 316 16.52 -3.73 -12.55
C LEU A 316 17.88 -3.26 -12.02
N TYR A 317 18.79 -2.83 -12.89
CA TYR A 317 20.02 -2.15 -12.46
C TYR A 317 19.73 -0.78 -11.84
N GLY A 318 18.85 0.02 -12.45
CA GLY A 318 18.45 1.32 -11.92
C GLY A 318 17.78 1.24 -10.55
N LEU A 319 17.06 0.14 -10.26
CA LEU A 319 16.45 -0.13 -8.96
C LEU A 319 17.42 -0.76 -7.94
N GLY A 320 18.66 -1.06 -8.34
CA GLY A 320 19.65 -1.75 -7.51
C GLY A 320 19.30 -3.22 -7.21
N ILE A 321 18.41 -3.82 -8.01
CA ILE A 321 18.00 -5.23 -7.87
C ILE A 321 19.08 -6.14 -8.43
N PHE A 322 19.60 -5.80 -9.61
CA PHE A 322 20.86 -6.35 -10.10
C PHE A 322 22.03 -5.55 -9.56
N SER A 323 23.04 -6.26 -9.07
CA SER A 323 24.26 -5.67 -8.50
C SER A 323 25.34 -5.50 -9.57
N GLY A 324 26.30 -4.61 -9.32
CA GLY A 324 27.43 -4.34 -10.21
C GLY A 324 27.17 -3.20 -11.19
N ASP A 325 28.11 -2.97 -12.10
CA ASP A 325 28.02 -1.90 -13.11
C ASP A 325 27.32 -2.33 -14.41
N GLY A 326 27.04 -3.62 -14.58
CA GLY A 326 26.35 -4.19 -15.74
C GLY A 326 27.22 -4.54 -16.94
N SER A 327 28.51 -4.16 -16.92
CA SER A 327 29.41 -4.35 -18.06
C SER A 327 29.63 -5.81 -18.46
N ASP A 328 29.50 -6.74 -17.51
CA ASP A 328 29.65 -8.18 -17.67
C ASP A 328 28.30 -8.93 -17.80
N PHE A 329 27.17 -8.20 -17.81
CA PHE A 329 25.87 -8.84 -17.83
C PHE A 329 25.64 -9.57 -19.16
N ASN A 330 25.48 -10.90 -19.08
CA ASN A 330 25.16 -11.74 -20.24
C ASN A 330 23.70 -12.22 -20.17
N PRO A 331 22.80 -11.69 -21.02
CA PRO A 331 21.37 -12.04 -20.99
C PRO A 331 21.07 -13.47 -21.46
N GLN A 332 22.01 -14.13 -22.15
CA GLN A 332 21.84 -15.50 -22.65
C GLN A 332 22.29 -16.55 -21.63
N GLN A 333 23.06 -16.16 -20.61
CA GLN A 333 23.49 -17.06 -19.55
C GLN A 333 22.29 -17.52 -18.72
N TYR A 334 22.22 -18.79 -18.35
CA TYR A 334 21.22 -19.27 -17.40
C TYR A 334 21.41 -18.63 -16.02
N MET A 335 20.31 -18.21 -15.41
CA MET A 335 20.30 -17.61 -14.08
C MET A 335 20.31 -18.69 -13.01
N THR A 336 21.19 -18.54 -12.01
CA THR A 336 21.23 -19.45 -10.88
C THR A 336 20.08 -19.18 -9.91
N ARG A 337 19.72 -20.19 -9.10
CA ARG A 337 18.72 -20.05 -8.04
C ARG A 337 19.12 -18.97 -7.01
N ALA A 338 20.41 -18.88 -6.67
CA ALA A 338 20.91 -17.86 -5.74
C ALA A 338 20.77 -16.44 -6.29
N ASP A 339 21.15 -16.22 -7.55
CA ASP A 339 21.00 -14.91 -8.21
C ASP A 339 19.54 -14.49 -8.25
N PHE A 340 18.65 -15.42 -8.62
CA PHE A 340 17.23 -15.14 -8.75
C PHE A 340 16.60 -14.78 -7.42
N VAL A 341 16.90 -15.54 -6.36
CA VAL A 341 16.38 -15.26 -5.02
C VAL A 341 16.93 -13.95 -4.46
N SER A 342 18.21 -13.64 -4.67
CA SER A 342 18.78 -12.34 -4.30
C SER A 342 18.04 -11.19 -4.98
N ALA A 343 17.77 -11.32 -6.28
CA ALA A 343 17.00 -10.32 -7.02
C ALA A 343 15.57 -10.18 -6.46
N ILE A 344 14.91 -11.29 -6.10
CA ILE A 344 13.55 -11.23 -5.54
C ILE A 344 13.49 -10.67 -4.13
N VAL A 345 14.46 -10.93 -3.27
CA VAL A 345 14.52 -10.27 -1.95
C VAL A 345 14.60 -8.75 -2.10
N LYS A 346 15.46 -8.28 -3.02
CA LYS A 346 15.63 -6.85 -3.35
C LYS A 346 14.44 -6.23 -4.07
N ALA A 347 13.75 -7.01 -4.90
CA ALA A 347 12.55 -6.58 -5.61
C ALA A 347 11.32 -6.56 -4.70
N ALA A 348 11.15 -7.56 -3.85
CA ALA A 348 10.04 -7.65 -2.90
C ALA A 348 10.05 -6.45 -1.94
N ARG A 349 11.25 -6.12 -1.42
CA ARG A 349 11.47 -5.17 -0.31
C ARG A 349 10.55 -5.49 0.88
N GLU A 350 10.77 -4.84 2.02
CA GLU A 350 9.86 -4.97 3.16
C GLU A 350 8.77 -3.93 3.05
N VAL A 351 7.60 -4.22 3.65
CA VAL A 351 6.53 -3.23 3.75
C VAL A 351 7.06 -2.07 4.60
N PRO A 352 7.06 -0.86 4.06
CA PRO A 352 7.68 0.27 4.74
C PRO A 352 6.87 0.74 5.95
N GLU A 353 7.57 1.08 7.03
CA GLU A 353 6.95 1.64 8.23
C GLU A 353 6.37 3.04 7.97
N ASP A 354 5.28 3.36 8.66
CA ASP A 354 4.66 4.69 8.62
C ASP A 354 5.65 5.77 9.11
N PRO A 355 5.98 6.78 8.28
CA PRO A 355 7.01 7.77 8.60
C PRO A 355 6.56 8.74 9.69
N ASN A 356 5.26 8.84 9.94
CA ASN A 356 4.67 9.68 10.98
C ASN A 356 4.51 8.93 12.31
N LEU A 357 4.79 7.62 12.36
CA LEU A 357 4.69 6.82 13.57
C LEU A 357 5.91 7.03 14.46
N VAL A 358 5.76 7.84 15.51
CA VAL A 358 6.81 8.02 16.50
C VAL A 358 6.79 6.87 17.51
N LYS A 359 7.76 5.95 17.42
CA LYS A 359 7.97 4.89 18.42
C LYS A 359 8.61 5.47 19.68
N ARG A 360 7.87 5.51 20.79
CA ARG A 360 8.41 5.94 22.09
C ARG A 360 9.11 4.77 22.76
N THR A 361 10.42 4.68 22.61
CA THR A 361 11.23 3.83 23.47
C THR A 361 11.22 4.42 24.88
N THR A 362 10.69 3.67 25.86
CA THR A 362 10.99 3.96 27.26
C THR A 362 12.51 3.85 27.42
N SER A 363 13.19 4.98 27.57
CA SER A 363 14.60 5.05 27.96
C SER A 363 14.81 4.24 29.24
N GLY A 364 15.17 2.98 29.08
CA GLY A 364 15.12 1.98 30.13
C GLY A 364 15.37 0.60 29.57
N THR A 365 16.34 0.47 28.67
CA THR A 365 16.87 -0.85 28.31
C THR A 365 18.38 -0.78 28.48
N VAL A 366 18.82 -1.38 29.58
CA VAL A 366 20.15 -1.91 29.78
C VAL A 366 20.62 -2.49 28.44
N ARG A 367 21.74 -2.00 27.91
CA ARG A 367 22.46 -2.66 26.82
C ARG A 367 22.67 -4.11 27.26
N LYS A 368 21.83 -5.04 26.80
CA LYS A 368 22.11 -6.46 26.88
C LYS A 368 23.28 -6.68 25.92
N LYS A 369 24.49 -6.60 26.48
CA LYS A 369 25.74 -6.92 25.80
C LYS A 369 25.55 -8.32 25.18
N GLY A 370 25.59 -8.36 23.86
CA GLY A 370 25.11 -9.49 23.07
C GLY A 370 25.72 -10.81 23.49
N SER A 371 24.87 -11.80 23.68
CA SER A 371 25.19 -13.13 23.18
C SER A 371 25.18 -13.00 21.65
N GLU A 372 26.33 -13.15 21.00
CA GLU A 372 26.38 -13.43 19.57
C GLU A 372 25.62 -14.74 19.35
N GLU A 373 24.34 -14.63 18.98
CA GLU A 373 23.59 -15.78 18.51
C GLU A 373 24.33 -16.30 17.29
N GLN A 374 24.89 -17.51 17.39
CA GLN A 374 25.57 -18.13 16.26
C GLN A 374 24.55 -18.26 15.13
N VAL A 375 24.69 -17.41 14.11
CA VAL A 375 23.82 -17.44 12.94
C VAL A 375 24.12 -18.73 12.18
N THR A 376 23.20 -19.69 12.25
CA THR A 376 23.28 -20.95 11.51
C THR A 376 22.51 -20.83 10.20
N SER A 377 23.03 -21.50 9.17
CA SER A 377 22.33 -21.57 7.88
C SER A 377 21.18 -22.58 7.95
N PRO A 378 19.99 -22.24 7.44
CA PRO A 378 18.90 -23.22 7.31
C PRO A 378 19.18 -24.28 6.23
N PHE A 379 20.19 -24.06 5.38
CA PHE A 379 20.55 -24.97 4.29
C PHE A 379 21.99 -25.44 4.41
N THR A 380 22.18 -26.75 4.30
CA THR A 380 23.49 -27.42 4.45
C THR A 380 24.50 -27.05 3.34
N ASP A 381 24.01 -26.61 2.18
CA ASP A 381 24.79 -26.24 1.01
C ASP A 381 24.95 -24.71 0.83
N VAL A 382 24.54 -23.92 1.82
CA VAL A 382 24.73 -22.46 1.84
C VAL A 382 25.57 -22.09 3.05
N SER A 383 26.82 -21.72 2.82
CA SER A 383 27.73 -21.24 3.87
C SER A 383 27.30 -19.87 4.39
N THR A 384 27.44 -19.64 5.69
CA THR A 384 27.24 -18.32 6.33
C THR A 384 28.19 -17.23 5.83
N LYS A 385 29.29 -17.63 5.15
CA LYS A 385 30.26 -16.73 4.51
C LYS A 385 29.96 -16.46 3.03
N SER A 386 28.93 -17.08 2.46
CA SER A 386 28.50 -16.85 1.08
C SER A 386 27.97 -15.43 0.92
N LEU A 387 28.25 -14.80 -0.23
CA LEU A 387 27.67 -13.50 -0.59
C LEU A 387 26.13 -13.56 -0.69
N TYR A 388 25.56 -14.75 -0.94
CA TYR A 388 24.12 -14.96 -1.02
C TYR A 388 23.48 -15.34 0.33
N PHE A 389 24.27 -15.51 1.39
CA PHE A 389 23.77 -16.04 2.65
C PHE A 389 22.66 -15.18 3.24
N GLU A 390 22.87 -13.87 3.31
CA GLU A 390 21.91 -12.93 3.90
C GLU A 390 20.59 -12.94 3.14
N ASP A 391 20.63 -12.83 1.81
CA ASP A 391 19.44 -12.85 0.96
C ASP A 391 18.71 -14.19 1.04
N ILE A 392 19.41 -15.31 0.96
CA ILE A 392 18.79 -16.65 1.04
C ILE A 392 18.17 -16.88 2.42
N ASN A 393 18.85 -16.47 3.49
CA ASN A 393 18.33 -16.60 4.85
C ASN A 393 17.12 -15.68 5.08
N ASN A 394 17.15 -14.44 4.56
CA ASN A 394 16.01 -13.53 4.57
C ASN A 394 14.82 -14.12 3.81
N ALA A 395 15.06 -14.63 2.60
CA ALA A 395 14.05 -15.27 1.78
C ALA A 395 13.41 -16.48 2.48
N PHE A 396 14.22 -17.31 3.15
CA PHE A 396 13.73 -18.46 3.91
C PHE A 396 12.90 -18.02 5.14
N LYS A 397 13.42 -17.09 5.94
CA LYS A 397 12.71 -16.57 7.14
C LYS A 397 11.37 -15.93 6.81
N ARG A 398 11.30 -15.24 5.67
CA ARG A 398 10.06 -14.66 5.16
C ARG A 398 9.16 -15.66 4.43
N GLY A 399 9.60 -16.90 4.18
CA GLY A 399 8.80 -17.94 3.52
C GLY A 399 8.72 -17.83 1.99
N LEU A 400 9.61 -17.09 1.32
CA LEU A 400 9.65 -16.99 -0.15
C LEU A 400 10.13 -18.29 -0.78
N ILE A 401 11.03 -18.97 -0.09
CA ILE A 401 11.70 -20.17 -0.57
C ILE A 401 11.62 -21.28 0.46
N ASN A 402 11.60 -22.50 -0.05
CA ASN A 402 11.84 -23.70 0.73
C ASN A 402 13.06 -24.41 0.16
N GLY A 403 13.74 -25.18 1.01
CA GLY A 403 14.75 -26.14 0.57
C GLY A 403 14.11 -27.48 0.23
N GLU A 404 14.88 -28.31 -0.46
CA GLU A 404 14.53 -29.71 -0.70
C GLU A 404 15.53 -30.58 0.06
N GLY A 405 15.04 -31.38 1.02
CA GLY A 405 15.92 -32.24 1.84
C GLY A 405 17.01 -31.47 2.62
N GLY A 406 16.75 -30.24 3.05
CA GLY A 406 17.72 -29.40 3.77
C GLY A 406 18.79 -28.73 2.89
N LYS A 407 18.58 -28.71 1.57
CA LYS A 407 19.46 -28.05 0.58
C LYS A 407 18.70 -26.99 -0.22
N PHE A 408 19.38 -25.92 -0.59
CA PHE A 408 18.82 -24.83 -1.42
C PHE A 408 19.18 -24.96 -2.90
N ARG A 409 20.34 -25.58 -3.20
CA ARG A 409 20.96 -25.70 -4.53
C ARG A 409 21.27 -24.34 -5.17
N PRO A 410 22.15 -23.53 -4.56
CA PRO A 410 22.37 -22.14 -4.99
C PRO A 410 22.88 -21.99 -6.43
N ASN A 411 23.71 -22.93 -6.89
CA ASN A 411 24.38 -22.86 -8.19
C ASN A 411 23.57 -23.46 -9.34
N ASP A 412 22.47 -24.16 -9.04
CA ASP A 412 21.63 -24.76 -10.07
C ASP A 412 20.87 -23.67 -10.82
N SER A 413 20.64 -23.86 -12.11
CA SER A 413 19.80 -22.97 -12.89
C SER A 413 18.34 -23.10 -12.50
N ILE A 414 17.67 -21.97 -12.31
CA ILE A 414 16.25 -21.94 -11.95
C ILE A 414 15.34 -22.24 -13.15
N SER A 415 14.26 -22.98 -12.94
CA SER A 415 13.23 -23.22 -13.96
C SER A 415 12.11 -22.18 -13.95
N VAL A 416 11.33 -22.11 -15.04
CA VAL A 416 10.12 -21.27 -15.14
C VAL A 416 9.13 -21.57 -14.01
N ALA A 417 8.87 -22.84 -13.72
CA ALA A 417 7.96 -23.25 -12.65
C ALA A 417 8.45 -22.79 -11.26
N GLU A 418 9.75 -22.96 -10.95
CA GLU A 418 10.32 -22.53 -9.67
C GLU A 418 10.23 -21.01 -9.48
N ALA A 419 10.54 -20.23 -10.53
CA ALA A 419 10.44 -18.78 -10.50
C ALA A 419 9.01 -18.31 -10.19
N ILE A 420 8.02 -18.92 -10.84
CA ILE A 420 6.60 -18.57 -10.65
C ILE A 420 6.14 -18.93 -9.22
N THR A 421 6.53 -20.10 -8.71
CA THR A 421 6.24 -20.48 -7.32
C THR A 421 6.80 -19.46 -6.33
N ILE A 422 8.02 -18.97 -6.55
CA ILE A 422 8.62 -17.93 -5.69
C ILE A 422 7.81 -16.63 -5.77
N PHE A 423 7.37 -16.19 -6.95
CA PHE A 423 6.55 -14.99 -7.07
C PHE A 423 5.24 -15.09 -6.29
N ILE A 424 4.49 -16.18 -6.47
CA ILE A 424 3.20 -16.38 -5.80
C ILE A 424 3.35 -16.50 -4.28
N ARG A 425 4.42 -17.14 -3.80
CA ARG A 425 4.81 -17.13 -2.38
C ARG A 425 5.06 -15.72 -1.87
N THR A 426 5.85 -14.96 -2.63
CA THR A 426 6.28 -13.62 -2.25
C THR A 426 5.10 -12.67 -2.02
N VAL A 427 4.04 -12.77 -2.84
CA VAL A 427 2.79 -12.01 -2.66
C VAL A 427 1.73 -12.73 -1.83
N GLY A 428 2.00 -13.93 -1.33
CA GLY A 428 1.14 -14.69 -0.42
C GLY A 428 -0.20 -15.14 -0.98
N LEU A 429 -0.26 -15.40 -2.30
CA LEU A 429 -1.51 -15.78 -3.00
C LEU A 429 -1.68 -17.29 -3.16
N GLU A 430 -0.81 -18.11 -2.55
CA GLU A 430 -0.74 -19.57 -2.73
C GLU A 430 -2.05 -20.33 -2.50
N ASN A 431 -2.99 -19.75 -1.76
CA ASN A 431 -4.27 -20.38 -1.41
C ASN A 431 -5.46 -19.88 -2.25
N LEU A 432 -5.25 -19.04 -3.26
CA LEU A 432 -6.34 -18.45 -4.08
C LEU A 432 -6.78 -19.32 -5.27
N TYR A 433 -6.63 -20.63 -5.18
CA TYR A 433 -7.02 -21.57 -6.24
C TYR A 433 -8.33 -22.31 -5.85
N PRO A 434 -9.18 -22.70 -6.82
CA PRO A 434 -10.53 -23.20 -6.57
C PRO A 434 -10.62 -24.62 -5.96
N GLY A 435 -9.48 -25.24 -5.63
CA GLY A 435 -9.38 -26.62 -5.18
C GLY A 435 -8.27 -27.42 -5.90
N PRO A 436 -7.90 -28.60 -5.38
CA PRO A 436 -6.78 -29.38 -5.91
C PRO A 436 -6.99 -29.72 -7.39
N GLY A 437 -5.89 -29.68 -8.17
CA GLY A 437 -5.94 -29.98 -9.60
C GLY A 437 -6.31 -28.81 -10.50
N ALA A 438 -5.95 -27.58 -10.12
CA ALA A 438 -6.15 -26.39 -10.94
C ALA A 438 -5.56 -26.57 -12.35
N VAL A 439 -6.38 -26.27 -13.38
CA VAL A 439 -6.01 -26.44 -14.79
C VAL A 439 -5.78 -25.08 -15.43
N THR A 440 -4.64 -24.96 -16.11
CA THR A 440 -4.24 -23.76 -16.84
C THR A 440 -4.67 -23.85 -18.30
N THR A 441 -4.68 -22.72 -19.01
CA THR A 441 -4.92 -22.71 -20.46
C THR A 441 -3.67 -23.03 -21.30
N PHE A 442 -2.53 -23.32 -20.66
CA PHE A 442 -1.30 -23.63 -21.36
C PHE A 442 -1.38 -24.99 -22.04
N ARG A 443 -0.80 -25.10 -23.24
CA ARG A 443 -0.78 -26.36 -24.00
C ARG A 443 0.02 -27.46 -23.33
N ASP A 444 1.02 -27.08 -22.56
CA ASP A 444 1.89 -27.93 -21.74
C ASP A 444 1.48 -27.92 -20.27
N ASN A 445 0.16 -27.81 -20.00
CA ASN A 445 -0.38 -27.89 -18.64
C ASN A 445 0.09 -29.15 -17.88
N ASP A 446 0.16 -30.28 -18.57
CA ASP A 446 0.51 -31.56 -17.96
C ASP A 446 2.01 -31.67 -17.64
N ASP A 447 2.85 -30.83 -18.26
CA ASP A 447 4.28 -30.74 -17.96
C ASP A 447 4.56 -29.88 -16.70
N ILE A 448 3.54 -29.20 -16.16
CA ILE A 448 3.67 -28.37 -14.95
C ILE A 448 3.88 -29.29 -13.73
N PRO A 449 5.01 -29.15 -13.00
CA PRO A 449 5.27 -29.93 -11.80
C PRO A 449 4.16 -29.75 -10.76
N GLY A 450 3.83 -30.83 -10.03
CA GLY A 450 2.76 -30.82 -9.04
C GLY A 450 2.88 -29.69 -8.02
N TYR A 451 4.09 -29.40 -7.52
CA TYR A 451 4.34 -28.33 -6.55
C TYR A 451 4.11 -26.90 -7.09
N ALA A 452 4.09 -26.74 -8.42
CA ALA A 452 3.96 -25.45 -9.09
C ALA A 452 2.56 -25.25 -9.68
N ARG A 453 1.71 -26.27 -9.68
CA ARG A 453 0.43 -26.25 -10.40
C ARG A 453 -0.48 -25.13 -9.92
N GLU A 454 -0.66 -25.00 -8.60
CA GLU A 454 -1.49 -23.93 -8.03
C GLU A 454 -0.88 -22.55 -8.33
N ALA A 455 0.42 -22.41 -8.14
CA ALA A 455 1.12 -21.14 -8.39
C ALA A 455 1.02 -20.70 -9.86
N VAL A 456 1.21 -21.61 -10.81
CA VAL A 456 1.10 -21.30 -12.24
C VAL A 456 -0.33 -20.94 -12.62
N TYR A 457 -1.33 -21.64 -12.07
CA TYR A 457 -2.73 -21.27 -12.27
C TYR A 457 -3.03 -19.85 -11.79
N ILE A 458 -2.63 -19.52 -10.56
CA ILE A 458 -2.83 -18.19 -9.98
C ILE A 458 -2.10 -17.12 -10.80
N ALA A 459 -0.82 -17.37 -11.13
CA ALA A 459 -0.01 -16.44 -11.91
C ALA A 459 -0.62 -16.17 -13.31
N GLN A 460 -1.23 -17.17 -13.94
CA GLN A 460 -1.96 -16.99 -15.19
C GLN A 460 -3.23 -16.14 -14.98
N LYS A 461 -4.01 -16.43 -13.93
CA LYS A 461 -5.26 -15.71 -13.62
C LYS A 461 -5.05 -14.23 -13.33
N ILE A 462 -4.01 -13.89 -12.57
CA ILE A 462 -3.66 -12.49 -12.26
C ILE A 462 -2.87 -11.81 -13.40
N GLY A 463 -2.62 -12.51 -14.51
CA GLY A 463 -1.93 -11.98 -15.68
C GLY A 463 -0.42 -11.77 -15.52
N LEU A 464 0.19 -12.30 -14.45
CA LEU A 464 1.64 -12.20 -14.20
C LEU A 464 2.47 -12.99 -15.23
N ILE A 465 1.91 -14.10 -15.72
CA ILE A 465 2.52 -14.92 -16.78
C ILE A 465 1.58 -15.07 -17.97
N GLN A 466 2.19 -15.26 -19.14
CA GLN A 466 1.51 -15.55 -20.40
C GLN A 466 2.31 -16.60 -21.14
N GLY A 467 1.62 -17.36 -22.00
CA GLY A 467 2.26 -18.36 -22.84
C GLY A 467 3.06 -17.69 -23.95
N ASP A 468 3.94 -18.45 -24.58
CA ASP A 468 4.53 -18.00 -25.84
C ASP A 468 3.47 -17.87 -26.96
N GLU A 469 3.87 -17.44 -28.15
CA GLU A 469 2.97 -17.27 -29.30
C GLU A 469 2.20 -18.55 -29.67
N ARG A 470 2.69 -19.72 -29.23
CA ARG A 470 2.06 -21.02 -29.47
C ARG A 470 1.22 -21.50 -28.27
N GLY A 471 1.18 -20.75 -27.17
CA GLY A 471 0.44 -21.06 -25.96
C GLY A 471 1.17 -21.98 -24.98
N TYR A 472 2.49 -22.11 -25.08
CA TYR A 472 3.32 -22.92 -24.16
C TYR A 472 3.93 -22.07 -23.05
N LEU A 473 3.97 -22.60 -21.82
CA LEU A 473 4.67 -21.99 -20.69
C LEU A 473 6.15 -22.40 -20.62
N LYS A 474 6.42 -23.66 -20.96
CA LYS A 474 7.68 -24.39 -20.80
C LYS A 474 8.14 -24.44 -19.34
N PRO A 475 7.35 -25.05 -18.44
CA PRO A 475 7.55 -24.95 -16.98
C PRO A 475 8.91 -25.48 -16.51
N ASN A 476 9.47 -26.47 -17.19
CA ASN A 476 10.74 -27.11 -16.81
C ASN A 476 11.97 -26.45 -17.46
N GLU A 477 11.78 -25.49 -18.36
CA GLU A 477 12.86 -24.79 -19.06
C GLU A 477 13.66 -23.91 -18.09
N LYS A 478 14.99 -23.91 -18.25
CA LYS A 478 15.89 -23.07 -17.45
C LYS A 478 15.83 -21.62 -17.93
N ILE A 479 15.76 -20.68 -16.99
CA ILE A 479 15.58 -19.27 -17.31
C ILE A 479 16.93 -18.60 -17.60
N THR A 480 17.04 -17.90 -18.73
CA THR A 480 18.19 -17.03 -19.02
C THR A 480 18.09 -15.72 -18.23
N LYS A 481 19.21 -15.07 -17.92
CA LYS A 481 19.23 -13.79 -17.19
C LYS A 481 18.34 -12.72 -17.84
N GLY A 482 18.27 -12.68 -19.18
CA GLY A 482 17.36 -11.79 -19.90
C GLY A 482 15.88 -12.13 -19.67
N ARG A 483 15.50 -13.41 -19.71
CA ARG A 483 14.12 -13.85 -19.41
C ARG A 483 13.75 -13.64 -17.95
N ALA A 484 14.69 -13.85 -17.02
CA ALA A 484 14.48 -13.54 -15.63
C ALA A 484 14.27 -12.04 -15.40
N ALA A 485 15.06 -11.17 -16.05
CA ALA A 485 14.90 -9.73 -15.94
C ALA A 485 13.50 -9.26 -16.34
N ALA A 486 12.97 -9.78 -17.45
CA ALA A 486 11.61 -9.50 -17.90
C ALA A 486 10.54 -9.99 -16.91
N LEU A 487 10.70 -11.19 -16.36
CA LEU A 487 9.78 -11.74 -15.36
C LEU A 487 9.79 -10.94 -14.05
N ILE A 488 10.98 -10.57 -13.55
CA ILE A 488 11.13 -9.77 -12.32
C ILE A 488 10.53 -8.36 -12.54
N SER A 489 10.76 -7.74 -13.70
CA SER A 489 10.20 -6.41 -14.02
C SER A 489 8.67 -6.43 -14.08
N ARG A 490 8.08 -7.48 -14.67
CA ARG A 490 6.63 -7.72 -14.63
C ARG A 490 6.12 -7.93 -13.22
N PHE A 491 6.86 -8.68 -12.39
CA PHE A 491 6.50 -8.92 -11.00
C PHE A 491 6.50 -7.63 -10.16
N ILE A 492 7.49 -6.74 -10.35
CA ILE A 492 7.51 -5.41 -9.73
C ILE A 492 6.29 -4.58 -10.17
N THR A 493 5.99 -4.60 -11.46
CA THR A 493 4.82 -3.89 -12.01
C THR A 493 3.51 -4.45 -11.45
N TYR A 494 3.41 -5.78 -11.28
CA TYR A 494 2.26 -6.42 -10.63
C TYR A 494 2.12 -5.95 -9.17
N MET A 495 3.21 -5.91 -8.41
CA MET A 495 3.17 -5.42 -7.02
C MET A 495 2.80 -3.93 -6.89
N GLY A 496 3.15 -3.09 -7.88
CA GLY A 496 2.84 -1.66 -7.86
C GLY A 496 1.49 -1.25 -8.45
N GLU A 497 1.00 -1.95 -9.47
CA GLU A 497 -0.24 -1.59 -10.21
C GLU A 497 -1.22 -2.75 -10.35
N GLY A 498 -0.74 -3.99 -10.41
CA GLY A 498 -1.57 -5.19 -10.58
C GLY A 498 -2.49 -5.44 -9.38
N ILE A 499 -1.93 -5.47 -8.17
CA ILE A 499 -2.70 -5.68 -6.92
C ILE A 499 -3.76 -4.58 -6.77
N LYS A 500 -3.39 -3.32 -7.01
CA LYS A 500 -4.31 -2.17 -7.00
C LYS A 500 -5.52 -2.38 -7.90
N LYS A 501 -5.35 -2.97 -9.09
CA LYS A 501 -6.46 -3.19 -10.02
C LYS A 501 -7.53 -4.09 -9.39
N ASP A 502 -7.12 -5.19 -8.78
CA ASP A 502 -8.02 -6.13 -8.10
C ASP A 502 -8.79 -5.45 -6.96
N TYR A 503 -8.08 -4.63 -6.18
CA TYR A 503 -8.66 -3.89 -5.06
C TYR A 503 -9.50 -2.68 -5.49
N ARG A 504 -9.33 -2.12 -6.70
CA ARG A 504 -10.14 -0.98 -7.15
C ARG A 504 -11.37 -1.43 -7.94
N GLU A 505 -11.19 -2.41 -8.83
CA GLU A 505 -12.25 -2.90 -9.71
C GLU A 505 -13.30 -3.71 -8.95
N GLY A 506 -12.95 -4.34 -7.83
CA GLY A 506 -13.92 -5.00 -6.95
C GLY A 506 -14.87 -4.05 -6.19
N ILE A 507 -14.59 -2.74 -6.18
CA ILE A 507 -15.27 -1.76 -5.29
C ILE A 507 -16.04 -0.72 -6.07
N LEU A 508 -15.38 -0.11 -7.06
CA LEU A 508 -15.94 1.00 -7.82
C LEU A 508 -16.93 0.52 -8.89
N ASN A 509 -16.89 -0.78 -9.23
CA ASN A 509 -17.79 -1.39 -10.21
C ASN A 509 -18.91 -2.24 -9.56
N TYR A 510 -19.15 -2.12 -8.24
CA TYR A 510 -20.23 -2.82 -7.51
C TYR A 510 -21.23 -1.90 -6.80
#